data_AF-A0A3C2C3S6-F1
#
_entry.id   AF-A0A3C2C3S6-F1
#
_cell.length_a   1.000
_cell.length_b   1.000
_cell.length_c   1.000
_cell.angle_alpha   90.00
_cell.angle_beta   90.00
_cell.angle_gamma   90.00
#
_symmetry.space_group_name_H-M   'P 1'
#
loop_
_entity.id
_entity.type
_entity.pdbx_description
1 polymer ?
#
loop_
_entity_poly.entity_id
_entity_poly.type
_entity_poly.pdbx_seq_one_letter_code
_entity_poly.pdbx_strand_id
1 'polypeptide(L)' 'MVARRKFALLKNLLDYMGVDEGRVNFAWVSASEGGRFAELIEEVTGKVKKLGPNKGLIEKSEEGCCGCKSPA' A
#
# COMPACT_ATOMS: atom_id res chain seq x y z
N MET A 1 19.83 -3.94 11.50
CA MET A 1 19.51 -4.09 10.06
C MET A 1 18.51 -5.24 9.78
N VAL A 2 17.49 -5.43 10.62
CA VAL A 2 16.56 -6.58 10.48
C VAL A 2 15.41 -6.27 9.53
N ALA A 3 14.81 -5.08 9.63
CA ALA A 3 13.65 -4.70 8.82
C ALA A 3 13.93 -4.69 7.31
N ARG A 4 15.06 -4.13 6.86
CA ARG A 4 15.41 -4.11 5.42
C ARG A 4 15.56 -5.53 4.85
N ARG A 5 16.15 -6.45 5.61
CA ARG A 5 16.31 -7.87 5.20
C ARG A 5 14.95 -8.58 5.13
N LYS A 6 14.12 -8.40 6.17
CA LYS A 6 12.76 -8.95 6.20
C LYS A 6 11.89 -8.39 5.07
N PHE A 7 12.00 -7.10 4.79
CA PHE A 7 11.25 -6.44 3.74
C PHE A 7 11.63 -6.95 2.35
N ALA A 8 12.90 -7.25 2.09
CA ALA A 8 13.32 -7.84 0.81
C ALA A 8 12.67 -9.22 0.58
N LEU A 9 12.63 -10.08 1.60
CA LEU A 9 11.96 -11.37 1.51
C LEU A 9 10.44 -11.22 1.33
N LEU A 10 9.84 -10.27 2.07
CA LEU A 10 8.41 -9.96 1.94
C LEU A 10 8.08 -9.44 0.54
N LYS A 11 8.90 -8.58 -0.04
CA LYS A 11 8.69 -8.06 -1.40
C LYS A 11 8.62 -9.20 -2.42
N ASN A 12 9.57 -10.14 -2.35
CA ASN A 12 9.59 -11.30 -3.25
C ASN A 12 8.36 -12.21 -3.06
N LEU A 13 7.91 -12.38 -1.82
CA LEU A 13 6.69 -13.15 -1.54
C LEU A 13 5.44 -12.48 -2.11
N LEU A 14 5.33 -11.17 -1.95
CA LEU A 14 4.18 -10.39 -2.44
C LEU A 14 4.12 -10.37 -3.97
N ASP A 15 5.28 -10.25 -4.62
CA ASP A 15 5.38 -10.37 -6.08
C ASP A 15 4.93 -11.76 -6.56
N TYR A 16 5.38 -12.82 -5.88
CA TYR A 16 4.92 -14.20 -6.16
C TYR A 16 3.40 -14.37 -5.98
N MET A 17 2.80 -13.68 -5.03
CA MET A 17 1.34 -13.69 -4.80
C MET A 17 0.55 -12.84 -5.83
N GLY A 18 1.23 -12.18 -6.78
CA GLY A 18 0.60 -11.32 -7.78
C GLY A 18 0.23 -9.93 -7.25
N VAL A 19 0.85 -9.48 -6.15
CA VAL A 19 0.69 -8.11 -5.65
C VAL A 19 1.58 -7.18 -6.47
N ASP A 20 0.96 -6.20 -7.11
CA ASP A 20 1.67 -5.18 -7.88
C ASP A 20 2.75 -4.47 -7.03
N GLU A 21 3.98 -4.41 -7.55
CA GLU A 21 5.15 -3.85 -6.85
C GLU A 21 4.93 -2.41 -6.37
N GLY A 22 4.11 -1.61 -7.05
CA GLY A 22 3.86 -0.22 -6.69
C GLY A 22 2.95 -0.06 -5.46
N ARG A 23 2.35 -1.13 -4.95
CA ARG A 23 1.43 -1.09 -3.79
C ARG A 23 2.15 -1.15 -2.45
N VAL A 24 3.39 -1.62 -2.40
CA VAL A 24 4.15 -1.75 -1.15
C VAL A 24 5.42 -0.91 -1.21
N ASN A 25 5.49 0.10 -0.35
CA ASN A 25 6.59 1.08 -0.31
C ASN A 25 7.29 1.01 1.05
N PHE A 26 8.60 1.23 1.07
CA PHE A 26 9.42 1.22 2.28
C PHE A 26 10.29 2.47 2.34
N ALA A 27 10.15 3.23 3.42
CA ALA A 27 10.91 4.44 3.66
C ALA A 27 11.32 4.54 5.14
N TRP A 28 12.43 5.23 5.38
CA TRP A 28 12.87 5.60 6.72
C TRP A 28 12.58 7.08 6.93
N VAL A 29 11.82 7.37 7.98
CA VAL A 29 11.43 8.74 8.34
C VAL A 29 11.60 8.88 9.84
N SER A 30 12.38 9.88 10.25
CA SER A 30 12.56 10.22 11.67
C SER A 30 11.45 11.16 12.17
N ALA A 31 11.29 11.27 13.49
CA ALA A 31 10.26 12.12 14.10
C ALA A 31 10.36 13.61 13.71
N SER A 32 11.54 14.07 13.30
CA SER A 32 11.77 15.47 12.89
C SER A 32 11.53 15.73 11.40
N GLU A 33 11.24 14.70 10.60
CA GLU A 33 11.10 14.79 9.14
C GLU A 33 9.63 14.84 8.69
N GLY A 34 8.80 15.63 9.38
CA GLY A 34 7.36 15.71 9.12
C GLY A 34 7.00 16.19 7.70
N GLY A 35 7.70 17.21 7.18
CA GLY A 35 7.48 17.69 5.80
C GLY A 35 7.80 16.62 4.76
N ARG A 36 8.96 15.97 4.89
CA ARG A 36 9.38 14.85 4.04
C ARG A 36 8.40 13.67 4.11
N PHE A 37 7.83 13.40 5.28
CA PHE A 37 6.79 12.38 5.43
C PHE A 37 5.55 12.71 4.60
N ALA A 38 5.08 13.96 4.65
CA ALA A 38 3.90 14.39 3.91
C ALA A 38 4.10 14.20 2.40
N GLU A 39 5.23 14.67 1.86
CA GLU A 39 5.60 14.50 0.45
C GLU A 39 5.66 13.02 0.03
N LEU A 40 6.26 12.17 0.87
CA LEU A 40 6.34 10.73 0.61
C LEU A 40 4.94 10.08 0.55
N ILE A 41 4.05 10.47 1.46
CA ILE A 41 2.68 9.94 1.49
C ILE A 41 1.88 10.41 0.27
N GLU A 42 2.05 11.65 -0.16
CA GLU A 42 1.45 12.16 -1.41
C GLU A 42 1.93 11.37 -2.63
N GLU A 43 3.24 11.09 -2.73
CA GLU A 43 3.80 10.29 -3.82
C GLU A 43 3.25 8.85 -3.80
N VAL A 44 3.24 8.20 -2.63
CA VAL A 44 2.76 6.83 -2.47
C VAL A 44 1.27 6.74 -2.80
N THR A 45 0.46 7.64 -2.27
CA THR A 45 -0.99 7.64 -2.56
C THR A 45 -1.26 7.96 -4.03
N GLY A 46 -0.47 8.84 -4.64
CA GLY A 46 -0.51 9.11 -6.09
C GLY A 46 -0.23 7.87 -6.93
N LYS A 47 0.79 7.08 -6.56
CA LYS A 47 1.10 5.79 -7.22
C LYS A 47 -0.05 4.79 -7.06
N VAL A 48 -0.58 4.62 -5.86
CA VAL A 48 -1.68 3.68 -5.59
C VAL A 48 -2.95 4.05 -6.35
N LYS A 49 -3.28 5.35 -6.43
CA LYS A 49 -4.43 5.83 -7.21
C LYS A 49 -4.30 5.49 -8.70
N LYS A 50 -3.10 5.61 -9.29
CA LYS A 50 -2.84 5.25 -10.69
C LYS A 50 -2.98 3.76 -10.96
N LEU A 51 -2.64 2.91 -9.98
CA LEU A 51 -2.77 1.45 -10.08
C LEU A 51 -4.22 0.96 -9.96
N GLY A 52 -5.14 1.82 -9.52
CA GLY A 52 -6.55 1.49 -9.36
C GLY A 52 -6.85 0.50 -8.21
N PRO A 53 -8.11 0.07 -8.09
CA PRO A 53 -8.55 -0.82 -7.01
C PRO A 53 -7.87 -2.20 -7.11
N ASN A 54 -7.50 -2.76 -5.96
CA ASN A 54 -6.93 -4.11 -5.87
C ASN A 54 -8.04 -5.15 -6.07
N LYS A 55 -7.83 -6.11 -6.98
CA LYS A 55 -8.82 -7.15 -7.34
C LYS A 55 -8.40 -8.56 -6.88
N GLY A 56 -7.19 -8.74 -6.36
CA GLY A 56 -6.53 -10.05 -6.37
C GLY A 56 -6.44 -10.80 -5.04
N LEU A 57 -6.60 -10.14 -3.88
CA LEU A 57 -6.27 -10.77 -2.59
C LEU A 57 -7.46 -11.00 -1.65
N ILE A 58 -8.55 -10.26 -1.83
CA ILE A 58 -9.75 -10.37 -1.00
C ILE A 58 -10.93 -10.29 -1.97
N GLU A 59 -11.66 -11.38 -2.14
CA GLU A 59 -12.97 -11.33 -2.81
C GLU A 59 -13.84 -10.36 -2.00
N LYS A 60 -14.47 -9.40 -2.67
CA LYS A 60 -15.33 -8.44 -1.98
C LYS A 60 -16.46 -9.21 -1.28
N SER A 61 -16.40 -9.36 0.04
CA SER A 61 -17.61 -9.46 0.83
C SER A 61 -18.25 -8.07 0.77
N GLU A 62 -19.28 -7.92 -0.05
CA GLU A 62 -20.08 -6.70 -0.15
C GLU A 62 -20.94 -6.51 1.11
N GLU A 63 -20.32 -6.44 2.29
CA GLU A 63 -20.95 -6.23 3.59
C GLU A 63 -19.85 -5.62 4.49
N GLY A 64 -19.81 -4.37 4.95
CA GLY A 64 -20.79 -3.33 5.18
C GLY A 64 -20.34 -2.62 6.47
N CYS A 65 -20.27 -1.29 6.50
CA CYS A 65 -20.36 -0.55 7.76
C CYS A 65 -21.01 0.80 7.48
N CYS A 66 -22.25 0.93 7.94
CA CYS A 66 -23.14 2.09 7.77
C CYS A 66 -23.60 2.36 6.33
N GLY A 67 -24.67 1.67 5.90
CA GLY A 67 -25.81 2.17 5.10
C GLY A 67 -25.59 2.85 3.74
N CYS A 68 -24.38 3.21 3.34
CA CYS A 68 -24.10 3.97 2.14
C CYS A 68 -23.47 3.03 1.13
N LYS A 69 -24.27 2.55 0.17
CA LYS A 69 -23.72 1.92 -1.03
C LYS A 69 -22.90 2.98 -1.76
N SER A 70 -21.57 2.83 -1.82
CA SER A 70 -20.73 3.69 -2.64
C SER A 70 -21.08 3.46 -4.12
N PRO A 71 -21.29 4.53 -4.92
CA PRO A 71 -21.48 4.37 -6.35
C PRO A 71 -20.19 3.85 -6.98
N ALA A 72 -20.38 3.00 -8.00
CA ALA A 72 -19.37 2.29 -8.76
C ALA A 72 -18.28 3.21 -9.34
#